data_AF-A0A9X2IEY4-F1
#
_entry.id   AF-A0A9X2IEY4-F1
#
_cell.length_a   1.000
_cell.length_b   1.000
_cell.length_c   1.000
_cell.angle_alpha   90.00
_cell.angle_beta   90.00
_cell.angle_gamma   90.00
#
_symmetry.space_group_name_H-M   'P 1'
#
loop_
_entity.id
_entity.type
_entity.pdbx_description
1 polymer ?
#
loop_
_entity_poly.entity_id
_entity_poly.type
_entity_poly.pdbx_seq_one_letter_code
_entity_poly.pdbx_strand_id
1 'polypeptide(L)'
;MTLRRTRPTRRTSRSTGPTLETRHLVIARCAGRCERCGRGLRIGDTWTGDHSIHHRRPRGMGGTTDPTANTPANLLLLCGSGTTGCHGWVEANRGEATRLGWLVPRGVDPATVGVADIWAARDIHDLVWLSHDGFYTPTPPGERP
;
A
#
# COMPACT_ATOMS: atom_id res chain seq x y z
N MET A 1 -11.51 55.26 -10.08
CA MET A 1 -10.61 54.19 -10.58
C MET A 1 -10.16 53.35 -9.40
N THR A 2 -10.80 52.20 -9.17
CA THR A 2 -10.50 51.32 -8.02
C THR A 2 -9.68 50.14 -8.53
N LEU A 3 -8.39 50.08 -8.17
CA LEU A 3 -7.51 48.98 -8.55
C LEU A 3 -7.94 47.70 -7.83
N ARG A 4 -8.39 46.71 -8.62
CA ARG A 4 -8.76 45.38 -8.14
C ARG A 4 -7.48 44.62 -7.78
N ARG A 5 -7.18 44.45 -6.49
CA ARG A 5 -6.11 43.55 -6.02
C ARG A 5 -6.44 42.12 -6.45
N THR A 6 -5.59 41.54 -7.30
CA THR A 6 -5.63 40.13 -7.67
C THR A 6 -5.21 39.28 -6.49
N ARG A 7 -6.04 38.29 -6.14
CA ARG A 7 -5.82 37.34 -5.05
C ARG A 7 -4.75 36.33 -5.51
N PRO A 8 -3.65 36.12 -4.77
CA PRO A 8 -2.61 35.18 -5.19
C PRO A 8 -3.17 33.76 -5.27
N THR A 9 -2.83 33.04 -6.34
CA THR A 9 -3.23 31.66 -6.57
C THR A 9 -2.63 30.77 -5.47
N ARG A 10 -3.47 29.95 -4.84
CA ARG A 10 -3.08 29.04 -3.77
C ARG A 10 -2.14 27.99 -4.38
N ARG A 11 -0.85 28.02 -4.01
CA ARG A 11 0.13 26.97 -4.36
C ARG A 11 -0.47 25.62 -3.99
N THR A 12 -0.66 24.74 -4.98
CA THR A 12 -1.09 23.37 -4.73
C THR A 12 0.01 22.68 -3.93
N SER A 13 -0.32 22.17 -2.74
CA SER A 13 0.62 21.38 -1.96
C SER A 13 1.01 20.15 -2.79
N ARG A 14 2.33 19.91 -2.97
CA ARG A 14 2.82 18.70 -3.65
C ARG A 14 2.18 17.47 -3.01
N SER A 15 1.69 16.54 -3.84
CA SER A 15 1.20 15.25 -3.37
C SER A 15 2.33 14.51 -2.65
N THR A 16 2.09 14.09 -1.40
CA THR A 16 3.05 13.33 -0.58
C THR A 16 2.80 11.81 -0.63
N GLY A 17 1.89 11.39 -1.51
CA GLY A 17 1.55 9.98 -1.71
C GLY A 17 2.47 9.28 -2.71
N PRO A 18 2.27 7.97 -2.93
CA PRO A 18 3.01 7.20 -3.92
C PRO A 18 2.90 7.79 -5.33
N THR A 19 3.99 7.71 -6.10
CA THR A 19 3.99 8.12 -7.51
C THR A 19 3.11 7.18 -8.33
N LEU A 20 2.70 7.60 -9.53
CA LEU A 20 1.93 6.74 -10.43
C LEU A 20 2.67 5.44 -10.77
N GLU A 21 3.98 5.53 -10.98
CA GLU A 21 4.85 4.39 -11.23
C GLU A 21 4.84 3.37 -10.09
N THR A 22 5.02 3.83 -8.84
CA THR A 22 4.94 2.94 -7.68
C THR A 22 3.55 2.29 -7.56
N ARG A 23 2.48 3.06 -7.81
CA ARG A 23 1.12 2.50 -7.79
C ARG A 23 0.95 1.41 -8.85
N HIS A 24 1.51 1.61 -10.05
CA HIS A 24 1.48 0.61 -11.11
C HIS A 24 2.23 -0.67 -10.72
N LEU A 25 3.40 -0.57 -10.09
CA LEU A 25 4.12 -1.75 -9.58
C LEU A 25 3.26 -2.57 -8.62
N VAL A 26 2.65 -1.92 -7.62
CA VAL A 26 1.78 -2.59 -6.64
C VAL A 26 0.58 -3.25 -7.32
N ILE A 27 -0.08 -2.55 -8.26
CA ILE A 27 -1.25 -3.07 -8.99
C ILE A 27 -0.86 -4.25 -9.88
N ALA A 28 0.28 -4.16 -10.59
CA ALA A 28 0.76 -5.19 -11.48
C ALA A 28 1.16 -6.46 -10.71
N ARG A 29 1.88 -6.30 -9.58
CA ARG A 29 2.28 -7.41 -8.69
C ARG A 29 1.11 -8.29 -8.30
N CYS A 30 -0.02 -7.67 -7.95
CA CYS A 30 -1.21 -8.37 -7.51
C CYS A 30 -2.23 -8.66 -8.63
N ALA A 31 -1.87 -8.43 -9.89
CA ALA A 31 -2.77 -8.55 -11.05
C ALA A 31 -4.10 -7.80 -10.87
N GLY A 32 -4.08 -6.63 -10.23
CA GLY A 32 -5.26 -5.82 -9.94
C GLY A 32 -6.23 -6.43 -8.92
N ARG A 33 -5.76 -7.33 -8.06
CA ARG A 33 -6.56 -8.02 -7.04
C ARG A 33 -6.21 -7.53 -5.63
N CYS A 34 -7.17 -7.62 -4.72
CA CYS A 34 -6.88 -7.42 -3.31
C CYS A 34 -5.85 -8.46 -2.83
N GLU A 35 -4.73 -8.01 -2.27
CA GLU A 35 -3.65 -8.89 -1.81
C GLU A 35 -4.05 -9.76 -0.62
N ARG A 36 -5.10 -9.40 0.13
CA ARG A 36 -5.62 -10.25 1.22
C ARG A 36 -6.66 -11.27 0.73
N CYS A 37 -7.79 -10.81 0.19
CA CYS A 37 -8.89 -11.73 -0.16
C CYS A 37 -8.93 -12.20 -1.63
N GLY A 38 -8.01 -11.74 -2.49
CA GLY A 38 -7.93 -12.15 -3.90
C GLY A 38 -9.04 -11.60 -4.81
N ARG A 39 -9.98 -10.80 -4.27
CA ARG A 39 -11.05 -10.14 -5.02
C ARG A 39 -10.44 -9.31 -6.16
N GLY A 40 -10.93 -9.49 -7.38
CA GLY A 40 -10.59 -8.61 -8.50
C GLY A 40 -11.07 -7.19 -8.22
N LEU A 41 -10.16 -6.22 -8.24
CA LEU A 41 -10.46 -4.81 -8.05
C LEU A 41 -10.33 -4.02 -9.34
N ARG A 42 -9.62 -4.55 -10.33
CA ARG A 42 -9.36 -3.87 -11.60
C ARG A 42 -9.53 -4.82 -12.78
N ILE A 43 -10.19 -4.35 -13.83
CA ILE A 43 -10.28 -5.02 -15.15
C ILE A 43 -9.72 -4.04 -16.18
N GLY A 44 -8.59 -4.41 -16.81
CA GLY A 44 -7.82 -3.47 -17.62
C GLY A 44 -7.44 -2.25 -16.79
N ASP A 45 -7.87 -1.06 -17.23
CA ASP A 45 -7.63 0.20 -16.52
C ASP A 45 -8.76 0.65 -15.60
N THR A 46 -9.86 -0.09 -15.56
CA THR A 46 -11.09 0.28 -14.84
C THR A 46 -11.15 -0.36 -13.46
N TRP A 47 -11.42 0.44 -12.43
CA TRP A 47 -11.72 -0.05 -11.09
C TRP A 47 -13.15 -0.58 -11.02
N THR A 48 -13.31 -1.73 -10.37
CA THR A 48 -14.59 -2.47 -10.26
C THR A 48 -15.21 -2.40 -8.87
N GLY A 49 -14.55 -1.74 -7.93
CA GLY A 49 -15.05 -1.50 -6.59
C GLY A 49 -14.08 -0.66 -5.75
N ASP A 50 -14.50 -0.41 -4.51
CA ASP A 50 -13.69 0.33 -3.54
C ASP A 50 -12.35 -0.36 -3.29
N HIS A 51 -11.30 0.44 -3.29
CA HIS A 51 -9.94 -0.02 -3.11
C HIS A 51 -9.09 1.04 -2.42
N SER A 52 -8.01 0.60 -1.80
CA SER A 52 -7.02 1.45 -1.16
C SER A 52 -5.63 0.91 -1.42
N ILE A 53 -4.67 1.82 -1.65
CA ILE A 53 -3.25 1.50 -1.54
C ILE A 53 -2.86 1.77 -0.09
N HIS A 54 -2.82 0.71 0.71
CA HIS A 54 -2.61 0.74 2.14
C HIS A 54 -1.12 0.76 2.47
N HIS A 55 -0.72 1.65 3.38
CA HIS A 55 0.63 1.69 3.93
C HIS A 55 0.77 0.71 5.08
N ARG A 56 1.63 -0.31 4.95
CA ARG A 56 1.93 -1.28 6.03
C ARG A 56 2.54 -0.59 7.24
N ARG A 57 3.55 0.25 7.00
CA ARG A 57 4.14 1.18 7.97
C ARG A 57 3.49 2.55 7.80
N PRO A 58 2.69 3.03 8.78
CA PRO A 58 2.00 4.30 8.68
C PRO A 58 2.96 5.47 8.50
N ARG A 59 2.58 6.45 7.67
CA ARG A 59 3.35 7.67 7.42
C ARG A 59 3.32 8.69 8.57
N GLY A 60 2.42 8.51 9.54
CA GLY A 60 2.13 9.50 10.56
C GLY A 60 1.32 10.70 10.03
N MET A 61 0.88 11.56 10.95
CA MET A 61 0.15 12.79 10.61
C MET A 61 1.10 13.85 10.04
N GLY A 62 0.65 14.61 9.04
CA GLY A 62 1.43 15.70 8.42
C GLY A 62 2.24 15.29 7.18
N GLY A 63 2.21 14.00 6.80
CA GLY A 63 3.04 13.48 5.72
C GLY A 63 4.46 13.19 6.17
N THR A 64 5.26 12.63 5.27
CA THR A 64 6.66 12.26 5.54
C THR A 64 7.52 12.56 4.31
N THR A 65 8.77 12.95 4.54
CA THR A 65 9.80 13.10 3.50
C THR A 65 10.66 11.85 3.36
N ASP A 66 10.44 10.84 4.19
CA ASP A 66 11.13 9.55 4.12
C ASP A 66 10.85 8.89 2.75
N PRO A 67 11.86 8.72 1.89
CA PRO A 67 11.66 8.15 0.56
C PRO A 67 11.19 6.69 0.63
N THR A 68 11.44 5.99 1.73
CA THR A 68 11.03 4.59 1.91
C THR A 68 9.54 4.46 2.20
N ALA A 69 8.88 5.55 2.63
CA ALA A 69 7.49 5.56 3.05
C ALA A 69 6.49 5.22 1.93
N ASN A 70 6.85 5.49 0.67
CA ASN A 70 6.02 5.21 -0.49
C ASN A 70 6.60 4.10 -1.38
N THR A 71 7.53 3.28 -0.88
CA THR A 71 8.07 2.16 -1.67
C THR A 71 7.03 1.04 -1.84
N PRO A 72 7.08 0.25 -2.93
CA PRO A 72 6.20 -0.90 -3.13
C PRO A 72 6.22 -1.92 -1.98
N ALA A 73 7.35 -2.06 -1.28
CA ALA A 73 7.50 -2.90 -0.10
C ALA A 73 6.57 -2.48 1.06
N ASN A 74 6.31 -1.17 1.17
CA ASN A 74 5.45 -0.58 2.19
C ASN A 74 3.97 -0.50 1.79
N LEU A 75 3.63 -0.92 0.57
CA LEU A 75 2.31 -0.67 -0.01
C LEU A 75 1.61 -1.98 -0.35
N LEU A 76 0.32 -2.02 -0.05
CA LEU A 76 -0.57 -3.12 -0.39
C LEU A 76 -1.79 -2.64 -1.15
N LEU A 77 -2.28 -3.41 -2.12
CA LEU A 77 -3.60 -3.18 -2.72
C LEU A 77 -4.68 -3.93 -1.94
N LEU A 78 -5.56 -3.21 -1.27
CA LEU A 78 -6.65 -3.79 -0.47
C LEU A 78 -8.02 -3.32 -0.96
N CYS A 79 -9.03 -4.18 -0.83
CA CYS A 79 -10.41 -3.80 -1.09
C CYS A 79 -11.00 -2.98 0.07
N GLY A 80 -11.94 -2.10 -0.27
CA GLY A 80 -12.62 -1.22 0.69
C GLY A 80 -11.80 0.00 1.11
N SER A 81 -12.20 0.59 2.23
CA SER A 81 -11.63 1.78 2.84
C SER A 81 -11.09 1.46 4.24
N GLY A 82 -10.58 2.47 4.96
CA GLY A 82 -10.12 2.27 6.35
C GLY A 82 -11.18 1.76 7.32
N THR A 83 -12.45 1.66 6.92
CA THR A 83 -13.56 1.11 7.72
C THR A 83 -14.35 0.00 7.02
N THR A 84 -14.01 -0.35 5.77
CA THR A 84 -14.73 -1.38 5.01
C THR A 84 -13.77 -2.35 4.31
N GLY A 85 -14.24 -3.57 4.03
CA GLY A 85 -13.45 -4.55 3.30
C GLY A 85 -12.17 -4.99 4.03
N CYS A 86 -11.17 -5.43 3.27
CA CYS A 86 -9.90 -5.90 3.85
C CYS A 86 -9.06 -4.77 4.43
N HIS A 87 -9.15 -3.56 3.88
CA HIS A 87 -8.50 -2.40 4.48
C HIS A 87 -9.08 -2.11 5.87
N GLY A 88 -10.41 -2.10 6.01
CA GLY A 88 -11.08 -1.94 7.30
C GLY A 88 -10.74 -3.06 8.29
N TRP A 89 -10.61 -4.30 7.83
CA TRP A 89 -10.16 -5.40 8.68
C TRP A 89 -8.75 -5.16 9.24
N VAL A 90 -7.80 -4.70 8.43
CA VAL A 90 -6.44 -4.38 8.87
C VAL A 90 -6.44 -3.29 9.93
N GLU A 91 -7.23 -2.23 9.73
CA GLU A 91 -7.32 -1.12 10.70
C GLU A 91 -8.02 -1.51 12.00
N ALA A 92 -9.02 -2.41 11.95
CA ALA A 92 -9.74 -2.88 13.12
C ALA A 92 -8.98 -3.97 13.91
N ASN A 93 -8.13 -4.76 13.26
CA ASN A 93 -7.45 -5.93 13.84
C ASN A 93 -5.93 -5.73 13.91
N ARG A 94 -5.49 -4.57 14.40
CA ARG A 94 -4.08 -4.13 14.28
C ARG A 94 -3.06 -5.11 14.85
N GLY A 95 -3.34 -5.74 15.99
CA GLY A 95 -2.43 -6.72 16.60
C GLY A 95 -2.19 -7.94 15.70
N GLU A 96 -3.28 -8.49 15.16
CA GLU A 96 -3.22 -9.60 14.20
C GLU A 96 -2.62 -9.18 12.86
N ALA A 97 -2.98 -8.00 12.37
CA ALA A 97 -2.40 -7.42 11.17
C ALA A 97 -0.88 -7.22 11.31
N THR A 98 -0.37 -6.84 12.49
CA THR A 98 1.07 -6.78 12.76
C THR A 98 1.70 -8.17 12.80
N ARG A 99 1.06 -9.15 13.47
CA ARG A 99 1.55 -10.53 13.54
C ARG A 99 1.73 -11.16 12.15
N LEU A 100 0.79 -10.88 11.25
CA LEU A 100 0.78 -11.39 9.87
C LEU A 100 1.53 -10.48 8.87
N GLY A 101 2.12 -9.37 9.33
CA GLY A 101 2.90 -8.45 8.49
C GLY A 101 2.10 -7.50 7.60
N TRP A 102 0.77 -7.47 7.69
CA TRP A 102 -0.09 -6.47 7.04
C TRP A 102 0.14 -5.05 7.60
N LEU A 103 0.56 -4.95 8.86
CA LEU A 103 1.05 -3.72 9.49
C LEU A 103 2.49 -3.90 9.98
N VAL A 104 3.30 -2.85 9.83
CA VAL A 104 4.71 -2.85 10.22
C VAL A 104 4.94 -1.72 11.22
N PRO A 105 5.57 -1.99 12.39
CA PRO A 105 5.91 -0.96 13.36
C PRO A 105 6.79 0.14 12.75
N ARG A 106 6.73 1.34 13.34
CA ARG A 106 7.64 2.43 12.93
C ARG A 106 9.09 2.04 13.21
N GLY A 107 10.00 2.52 12.36
CA GLY A 107 11.43 2.22 12.46
C GLY A 107 11.84 0.86 11.88
N VAL A 108 10.88 0.00 11.54
CA VAL A 108 11.14 -1.27 10.85
C VAL A 108 11.04 -1.06 9.34
N ASP A 109 11.92 -1.71 8.58
CA ASP A 109 11.83 -1.76 7.12
C ASP A 109 10.73 -2.75 6.71
N PRO A 110 9.67 -2.31 6.00
CA PRO A 110 8.63 -3.21 5.52
C PRO A 110 9.15 -4.33 4.62
N ALA A 111 10.26 -4.14 3.92
CA ALA A 111 10.83 -5.16 3.04
C ALA A 111 11.39 -6.37 3.81
N THR A 112 11.73 -6.22 5.09
CA THR A 112 12.27 -7.33 5.92
C THR A 112 11.19 -8.11 6.67
N VAL A 113 9.95 -7.61 6.66
CA VAL A 113 8.79 -8.26 7.30
C VAL A 113 7.97 -8.99 6.23
N GLY A 114 7.87 -10.31 6.35
CA GLY A 114 7.01 -11.11 5.47
C GLY A 114 5.53 -10.81 5.69
N VAL A 115 4.73 -10.97 4.65
CA VAL A 115 3.26 -10.88 4.67
C VAL A 115 2.73 -12.30 4.51
N ALA A 116 1.99 -12.75 5.51
CA ALA A 116 1.36 -14.06 5.51
C ALA A 116 -0.01 -14.04 4.83
N ASP A 117 -0.44 -15.18 4.31
CA ASP A 117 -1.77 -15.43 3.76
C ASP A 117 -2.13 -14.46 2.62
N ILE A 118 -1.17 -14.15 1.73
CA ILE A 118 -1.48 -13.39 0.52
C ILE A 118 -2.41 -14.23 -0.34
N TRP A 119 -3.52 -13.60 -0.73
CA TRP A 119 -4.64 -14.25 -1.40
C TRP A 119 -5.20 -15.43 -0.60
N ALA A 120 -5.33 -15.32 0.72
CA ALA A 120 -5.84 -16.34 1.64
C ALA A 120 -7.07 -17.11 1.14
N ALA A 121 -7.94 -16.50 0.35
CA ALA A 121 -9.09 -17.20 -0.24
C ALA A 121 -8.73 -18.17 -1.40
N ARG A 122 -7.45 -18.30 -1.74
CA ARG A 122 -6.94 -19.02 -2.92
C ARG A 122 -5.71 -19.89 -2.64
N ASP A 123 -5.17 -19.91 -1.42
CA ASP A 123 -4.01 -20.72 -0.98
C ASP A 123 -2.77 -20.63 -1.89
N ILE A 124 -2.44 -19.41 -2.35
CA ILE A 124 -1.38 -19.21 -3.35
C ILE A 124 -0.03 -18.83 -2.69
N HIS A 125 -0.05 -18.08 -1.59
CA HIS A 125 1.14 -17.54 -0.96
C HIS A 125 1.01 -17.52 0.58
N ASP A 126 1.53 -18.56 1.23
CA ASP A 126 1.48 -18.69 2.70
C ASP A 126 2.32 -17.61 3.40
N LEU A 127 3.51 -17.31 2.88
CA LEU A 127 4.38 -16.24 3.37
C LEU A 127 5.27 -15.71 2.24
N VAL A 128 5.26 -14.39 2.03
CA VAL A 128 6.10 -13.73 1.03
C VAL A 128 6.63 -12.39 1.53
N TRP A 129 7.76 -11.94 0.99
CA TRP A 129 8.27 -10.59 1.22
C TRP A 129 7.91 -9.69 0.04
N LEU A 130 7.70 -8.40 0.34
CA LEU A 130 7.41 -7.38 -0.65
C LEU A 130 8.69 -6.60 -0.92
N SER A 131 9.23 -6.72 -2.11
CA SER A 131 10.49 -6.06 -2.47
C SER A 131 10.28 -4.59 -2.88
N HIS A 132 11.35 -3.79 -2.83
CA HIS A 132 11.29 -2.38 -3.22
C HIS A 132 11.10 -2.16 -4.73
N ASP A 133 11.44 -3.14 -5.57
CA ASP A 133 11.17 -3.15 -7.01
C ASP A 133 9.76 -3.68 -7.34
N GLY A 134 8.97 -4.07 -6.34
CA GLY A 134 7.54 -4.34 -6.50
C GLY A 134 7.19 -5.78 -6.85
N PHE A 135 8.00 -6.76 -6.46
CA PHE A 135 7.70 -8.18 -6.62
C PHE A 135 7.34 -8.84 -5.28
N TYR A 136 6.75 -10.04 -5.37
CA TYR A 136 6.74 -10.99 -4.26
C TYR A 136 8.04 -11.79 -4.29
N THR A 137 8.69 -11.95 -3.15
CA THR A 137 9.87 -12.81 -3.02
C THR A 137 9.62 -13.92 -2.00
N PRO A 138 10.12 -15.15 -2.23
CA PRO A 138 9.93 -16.27 -1.32
C PRO A 138 10.88 -16.22 -0.11
N THR A 139 11.92 -15.38 -0.16
CA THR A 139 12.92 -15.19 0.90
C THR A 139 13.00 -13.72 1.30
N PRO A 140 13.46 -13.43 2.54
CA PRO A 140 13.73 -12.06 2.98
C PRO A 140 14.86 -11.42 2.15
N PRO A 141 14.94 -10.08 2.11
CA PRO A 141 16.02 -9.37 1.44
C PRO A 141 17.40 -9.80 1.96
N GLY A 142 18.35 -10.01 1.05
CA GLY A 142 19.75 -10.35 1.38
C GLY A 142 20.04 -11.85 1.48
N GLU A 143 19.02 -12.70 1.56
CA GLU A 143 19.16 -14.15 1.39
C GLU A 143 18.97 -14.50 -0.09
N ARG A 144 20.04 -14.95 -0.75
CA ARG A 144 19.94 -15.49 -2.12
C ARG A 144 19.14 -16.80 -2.06
N PRO A 145 18.18 -17.03 -2.98
CA PRO A 145 17.45 -18.29 -3.06
C PRO A 145 18.35 -19.48 -3.35
#